data_AF-A0A248JZP9-F1
#
_entry.id   AF-A0A248JZP9-F1
#
_cell.length_a   1.000
_cell.length_b   1.000
_cell.length_c   1.000
_cell.angle_alpha   90.00
_cell.angle_beta   90.00
_cell.angle_gamma   90.00
#
_symmetry.space_group_name_H-M   'P 1'
#
loop_
_entity.id
_entity.type
_entity.pdbx_description
1 polymer ?
#
loop_
_entity_poly.entity_id
_entity_poly.type
_entity_poly.pdbx_seq_one_letter_code
_entity_poly.pdbx_strand_id
1 'polypeptide(L)'
;MIGSEIQNLLELQALATDELNLKEPLIRTGLSYFMLEGLGSEVPPDERRVWASVETIIDKLVDTLRRRIGDDEALRTMATSVFREKLEEIGWSEPPTPNRTWDAAIQLGAPPFRPAKEKVGFALNYYLSNEPRPRRHITTGTVFHKGDTDEFWVCASPSCDMVARKAHKDQTWLHGLFPTMPMLALRLHETSQLSDALKKATQGRHVFIKTLDQEKVIRERAFCIESPGVNQVIWELLFLPESSTLTTDADGNLMFSASRIQLDGARQPALTAESFAVIGQLRPQNASRFLQLAGQHLSRIGMDHVKLSG
;
A
#
# COMPACT_ATOMS: atom_id res chain seq x y z
N MET A 1 25.82 -6.09 -6.11
CA MET A 1 24.52 -5.39 -6.00
C MET A 1 24.12 -4.60 -7.26
N ILE A 2 25.04 -4.24 -8.16
CA ILE A 2 24.75 -3.50 -9.41
C ILE A 2 24.24 -4.42 -10.56
N GLY A 3 24.53 -5.73 -10.51
CA GLY A 3 24.15 -6.67 -11.59
C GLY A 3 22.65 -6.98 -11.66
N SER A 4 21.93 -7.02 -10.54
CA SER A 4 20.50 -7.37 -10.51
C SER A 4 19.60 -6.30 -11.14
N GLU A 5 19.98 -5.02 -11.00
CA GLU A 5 19.17 -3.89 -11.46
C GLU A 5 19.25 -3.70 -12.98
N ILE A 6 20.45 -3.86 -13.55
CA ILE A 6 20.68 -3.82 -15.00
C ILE A 6 20.04 -5.04 -15.67
N GLN A 7 20.15 -6.22 -15.05
CA GLN A 7 19.52 -7.44 -15.55
C GLN A 7 18.00 -7.37 -15.52
N ASN A 8 17.42 -6.85 -14.42
CA ASN A 8 15.98 -6.57 -14.34
C ASN A 8 15.53 -5.53 -15.39
N LEU A 9 16.31 -4.48 -15.63
CA LEU A 9 16.00 -3.48 -16.66
C LEU A 9 16.01 -4.07 -18.08
N LEU A 10 17.00 -4.91 -18.39
CA LEU A 10 17.12 -5.60 -19.68
C LEU A 10 16.01 -6.64 -19.89
N GLU A 11 15.69 -7.45 -18.87
CA GLU A 11 14.59 -8.42 -18.91
C GLU A 11 13.22 -7.73 -19.05
N LEU A 12 13.02 -6.59 -18.38
CA LEU A 12 11.77 -5.80 -18.48
C LEU A 12 11.60 -5.16 -19.86
N GLN A 13 12.68 -4.71 -20.51
CA GLN A 13 12.62 -4.21 -21.88
C GLN A 13 12.42 -5.33 -22.91
N ALA A 14 12.96 -6.52 -22.67
CA ALA A 14 12.84 -7.66 -23.59
C ALA A 14 11.45 -8.30 -23.62
N LEU A 15 10.72 -8.34 -22.49
CA LEU A 15 9.50 -9.15 -22.41
C LEU A 15 8.30 -8.64 -23.22
N ALA A 16 8.20 -7.33 -23.48
CA ALA A 16 7.01 -6.74 -24.11
C ALA A 16 7.27 -6.01 -25.44
N THR A 17 8.51 -6.01 -25.92
CA THR A 17 8.88 -5.31 -27.16
C THR A 17 8.59 -6.11 -28.41
N ASP A 18 8.37 -7.42 -28.31
CA ASP A 18 8.08 -8.24 -29.49
C ASP A 18 7.15 -9.41 -29.17
N GLU A 19 6.06 -9.53 -29.94
CA GLU A 19 5.30 -10.79 -30.01
C GLU A 19 6.23 -11.97 -30.36
N LEU A 20 7.36 -11.69 -31.03
CA LEU A 20 8.41 -12.66 -31.33
C LEU A 20 9.15 -13.16 -30.07
N ASN A 21 9.33 -12.36 -29.02
CA ASN A 21 10.02 -12.77 -27.79
C ASN A 21 9.17 -13.74 -26.96
N LEU A 22 7.84 -13.50 -26.91
CA LEU A 22 6.89 -14.49 -26.38
C LEU A 22 6.67 -15.67 -27.33
N LYS A 23 7.23 -15.65 -28.55
CA LYS A 23 7.30 -16.80 -29.48
C LYS A 23 8.66 -17.51 -29.42
N GLU A 24 9.67 -16.89 -28.84
CA GLU A 24 11.03 -17.45 -28.75
C GLU A 24 11.08 -18.59 -27.71
N PRO A 25 11.48 -19.81 -28.12
CA PRO A 25 11.47 -20.97 -27.24
C PRO A 25 12.34 -20.82 -25.98
N LEU A 26 13.47 -20.12 -26.06
CA LEU A 26 14.38 -19.91 -24.93
C LEU A 26 13.76 -18.98 -23.87
N ILE A 27 13.14 -17.87 -24.31
CA ILE A 27 12.44 -16.94 -23.40
C ILE A 27 11.23 -17.64 -22.76
N ARG A 28 10.46 -18.42 -23.53
CA ARG A 28 9.37 -19.25 -22.99
C ARG A 28 9.84 -20.25 -21.93
N THR A 29 10.99 -20.87 -22.17
CA THR A 29 11.59 -21.82 -21.22
C THR A 29 12.03 -21.11 -19.95
N GLY A 30 12.67 -19.94 -20.06
CA GLY A 30 13.06 -19.12 -18.90
C GLY A 30 11.85 -18.62 -18.10
N LEU A 31 10.78 -18.18 -18.76
CA LEU A 31 9.53 -17.80 -18.10
C LEU A 31 8.87 -18.98 -17.39
N SER A 32 8.84 -20.15 -18.05
CA SER A 32 8.29 -21.38 -17.46
C SER A 32 9.11 -21.82 -16.25
N TYR A 33 10.44 -21.74 -16.33
CA TYR A 33 11.34 -22.02 -15.21
C TYR A 33 11.04 -21.09 -14.03
N PHE A 34 10.94 -19.78 -14.26
CA PHE A 34 10.62 -18.79 -13.23
C PHE A 34 9.26 -19.06 -12.57
N MET A 35 8.24 -19.41 -13.36
CA MET A 35 6.92 -19.79 -12.82
C MET A 35 6.98 -21.05 -11.96
N LEU A 36 7.69 -22.08 -12.43
CA LEU A 36 7.82 -23.36 -11.73
C LEU A 36 8.61 -23.20 -10.43
N GLU A 37 9.68 -22.40 -10.41
CA GLU A 37 10.37 -22.06 -9.16
C GLU A 37 9.45 -21.35 -8.16
N GLY A 38 8.59 -20.44 -8.64
CA GLY A 38 7.61 -19.75 -7.81
C GLY A 38 6.58 -20.68 -7.16
N LEU A 39 6.30 -21.85 -7.77
CA LEU A 39 5.38 -22.86 -7.25
C LEU A 39 6.03 -23.80 -6.22
N GLY A 40 7.36 -23.92 -6.22
CA GLY A 40 8.10 -24.87 -5.39
C GLY A 40 8.13 -26.29 -5.97
N SER A 41 8.59 -27.25 -5.16
CA SER A 41 8.87 -28.64 -5.57
C SER A 41 7.64 -29.55 -5.72
N GLU A 42 6.44 -29.07 -5.39
CA GLU A 42 5.20 -29.84 -5.49
C GLU A 42 4.14 -29.02 -6.25
N VAL A 43 3.33 -29.71 -7.07
CA VAL A 43 2.17 -29.09 -7.72
C VAL A 43 1.22 -28.64 -6.61
N PRO A 44 0.93 -27.34 -6.44
CA PRO A 44 0.07 -26.89 -5.38
C PRO A 44 -1.32 -27.51 -5.54
N PRO A 45 -1.92 -28.07 -4.47
CA PRO A 45 -3.28 -28.59 -4.54
C PRO A 45 -4.35 -27.48 -4.70
N ASP A 46 -3.94 -26.22 -4.51
CA ASP A 46 -4.80 -25.04 -4.57
C ASP A 46 -4.41 -24.15 -5.77
N GLU A 47 -5.39 -23.85 -6.63
CA GLU A 47 -5.26 -22.94 -7.78
C GLU A 47 -4.71 -21.56 -7.39
N ARG A 48 -4.91 -21.13 -6.14
CA ARG A 48 -4.48 -19.82 -5.64
C ARG A 48 -2.97 -19.61 -5.67
N ARG A 49 -2.16 -20.65 -5.45
CA ARG A 49 -0.68 -20.55 -5.57
C ARG A 49 -0.23 -20.42 -7.02
N VAL A 50 -0.95 -21.06 -7.94
CA VAL A 50 -0.73 -20.92 -9.39
C VAL A 50 -1.01 -19.49 -9.83
N TRP A 51 -2.06 -18.87 -9.30
CA TRP A 51 -2.41 -17.48 -9.64
C TRP A 51 -1.34 -16.47 -9.20
N ALA A 52 -0.73 -16.61 -8.03
CA ALA A 52 0.29 -15.67 -7.55
C ALA A 52 1.53 -15.61 -8.48
N SER A 53 1.98 -16.77 -8.98
CA SER A 53 3.09 -16.83 -9.95
C SER A 53 2.71 -16.20 -11.30
N VAL A 54 1.46 -16.41 -11.74
CA VAL A 54 0.92 -15.79 -12.98
C VAL A 54 0.78 -14.27 -12.83
N GLU A 55 0.27 -13.79 -11.69
CA GLU A 55 0.12 -12.36 -11.38
C GLU A 55 1.46 -11.62 -11.49
N THR A 56 2.56 -12.23 -11.03
CA THR A 56 3.90 -11.62 -11.14
C THR A 56 4.33 -11.37 -12.59
N ILE A 57 3.98 -12.26 -13.52
CA ILE A 57 4.27 -12.08 -14.95
C ILE A 57 3.36 -11.03 -15.56
N ILE A 58 2.07 -11.03 -15.19
CA ILE A 58 1.11 -10.02 -15.64
C ILE A 58 1.59 -8.63 -15.21
N ASP A 59 2.01 -8.46 -13.95
CA ASP A 59 2.52 -7.18 -13.43
C ASP A 59 3.73 -6.69 -14.24
N LYS A 60 4.68 -7.58 -14.56
CA LYS A 60 5.84 -7.23 -15.41
C LYS A 60 5.42 -6.77 -16.81
N LEU A 61 4.45 -7.47 -17.44
CA LEU A 61 3.94 -7.09 -18.76
C LEU A 61 3.24 -5.72 -18.73
N VAL A 62 2.41 -5.48 -17.71
CA VAL A 62 1.70 -4.21 -17.52
C VAL A 62 2.69 -3.07 -17.31
N ASP A 63 3.73 -3.25 -16.50
CA ASP A 63 4.75 -2.23 -16.27
C ASP A 63 5.51 -1.86 -17.55
N THR A 64 5.83 -2.83 -18.40
CA THR A 64 6.48 -2.54 -19.69
C THR A 64 5.53 -1.83 -20.65
N LEU A 65 4.27 -2.25 -20.74
CA LEU A 65 3.24 -1.55 -21.53
C LEU A 65 3.07 -0.10 -21.06
N ARG A 66 3.05 0.11 -19.74
CA ARG A 66 2.98 1.45 -19.14
C ARG A 66 4.15 2.32 -19.56
N ARG A 67 5.38 1.81 -19.56
CA ARG A 67 6.55 2.56 -20.05
C ARG A 67 6.42 2.92 -21.53
N ARG A 68 5.99 1.97 -22.37
CA ARG A 68 5.79 2.20 -23.81
C ARG A 68 4.74 3.27 -24.09
N ILE A 69 3.57 3.18 -23.47
CA ILE A 69 2.54 4.22 -23.54
C ILE A 69 3.11 5.55 -23.04
N GLY A 70 3.89 5.47 -21.95
CA GLY A 70 4.61 6.58 -21.39
C GLY A 70 5.50 7.27 -22.41
N ASP A 71 6.25 6.54 -23.23
CA ASP A 71 7.25 7.05 -24.18
C ASP A 71 6.75 7.27 -25.61
N ASP A 72 5.48 6.96 -25.88
CA ASP A 72 4.87 7.14 -27.20
C ASP A 72 4.68 8.63 -27.53
N GLU A 73 5.46 9.13 -28.48
CA GLU A 73 5.47 10.54 -28.89
C GLU A 73 4.13 10.99 -29.51
N ALA A 74 3.48 10.11 -30.28
CA ALA A 74 2.20 10.43 -30.92
C ALA A 74 1.09 10.57 -29.88
N LEU A 75 1.02 9.64 -28.92
CA LEU A 75 0.09 9.72 -27.79
C LEU A 75 0.37 10.94 -26.92
N ARG A 76 1.64 11.25 -26.62
CA ARG A 76 2.02 12.47 -25.89
C ARG A 76 1.58 13.73 -26.64
N THR A 77 1.78 13.78 -27.94
CA THR A 77 1.40 14.93 -28.79
C THR A 77 -0.11 15.12 -28.80
N MET A 78 -0.86 14.03 -29.00
CA MET A 78 -2.33 14.04 -28.97
C MET A 78 -2.86 14.46 -27.59
N ALA A 79 -2.34 13.87 -26.51
CA ALA A 79 -2.76 14.24 -25.15
C ALA A 79 -2.46 15.72 -24.85
N THR A 80 -1.31 16.21 -25.31
CA THR A 80 -0.92 17.61 -25.16
C THR A 80 -1.82 18.55 -25.96
N SER A 81 -2.20 18.19 -27.19
CA SER A 81 -3.09 19.03 -28.01
C SER A 81 -4.49 19.13 -27.39
N VAL A 82 -5.06 18.00 -26.97
CA VAL A 82 -6.37 17.95 -26.30
C VAL A 82 -6.34 18.76 -25.00
N PHE A 83 -5.29 18.61 -24.20
CA PHE A 83 -5.19 19.36 -22.95
C PHE A 83 -4.99 20.86 -23.20
N ARG A 84 -4.20 21.24 -24.22
CA ARG A 84 -4.00 22.65 -24.59
C ARG A 84 -5.29 23.30 -25.06
N GLU A 85 -6.07 22.63 -25.90
CA GLU A 85 -7.40 23.11 -26.33
C GLU A 85 -8.31 23.36 -25.12
N LYS A 86 -8.33 22.45 -24.13
CA LYS A 86 -9.06 22.66 -22.88
C LYS A 86 -8.53 23.83 -22.05
N LEU A 87 -7.22 24.05 -22.02
CA LEU A 87 -6.63 25.21 -21.34
C LEU A 87 -7.02 26.53 -22.03
N GLU A 88 -7.08 26.55 -23.35
CA GLU A 88 -7.53 27.70 -24.13
C GLU A 88 -9.02 28.00 -23.90
N GLU A 89 -9.88 26.97 -23.91
CA GLU A 89 -11.32 27.08 -23.63
C GLU A 89 -11.60 27.74 -22.26
N ILE A 90 -10.80 27.42 -21.23
CA ILE A 90 -10.96 27.99 -19.88
C ILE A 90 -10.19 29.31 -19.67
N GLY A 91 -9.50 29.83 -20.69
CA GLY A 91 -8.72 31.06 -20.60
C GLY A 91 -7.50 30.95 -19.67
N TRP A 92 -6.81 29.80 -19.66
CA TRP A 92 -5.58 29.59 -18.90
C TRP A 92 -4.37 30.26 -19.59
N SER A 93 -4.22 31.57 -19.41
CA SER A 93 -3.25 32.40 -20.13
C SER A 93 -2.28 33.20 -19.25
N GLU A 94 -2.55 33.38 -17.97
CA GLU A 94 -1.70 34.17 -17.06
C GLU A 94 -1.22 33.33 -15.85
N PRO A 95 -0.24 33.83 -15.07
CA PRO A 95 0.33 33.10 -13.95
C PRO A 95 -0.74 32.63 -12.95
N PRO A 96 -0.64 31.40 -12.44
CA PRO A 96 -1.63 30.84 -11.53
C PRO A 96 -1.60 31.56 -10.18
N THR A 97 -2.75 32.09 -9.74
CA THR A 97 -3.01 32.37 -8.32
C THR A 97 -3.77 31.19 -7.71
N PRO A 98 -3.69 30.95 -6.38
CA PRO A 98 -4.38 29.81 -5.75
C PRO A 98 -5.89 29.74 -6.02
N ASN A 99 -6.56 30.91 -6.13
CA ASN A 99 -7.99 30.95 -6.44
C ASN A 99 -8.26 30.67 -7.91
N ARG A 100 -7.47 31.23 -8.83
CA ARG A 100 -7.59 30.93 -10.26
C ARG A 100 -7.37 29.44 -10.55
N THR A 101 -6.35 28.83 -9.95
CA THR A 101 -6.08 27.40 -10.12
C THR A 101 -7.26 26.55 -9.65
N TRP A 102 -7.89 26.94 -8.54
CA TRP A 102 -9.07 26.24 -8.04
C TRP A 102 -10.29 26.38 -8.95
N ASP A 103 -10.57 27.59 -9.45
CA ASP A 103 -11.66 27.85 -10.38
C ASP A 103 -11.46 27.11 -11.71
N ALA A 104 -10.24 27.13 -12.26
CA ALA A 104 -9.86 26.39 -13.45
C ALA A 104 -10.02 24.87 -13.25
N ALA A 105 -9.60 24.34 -12.09
CA ALA A 105 -9.76 22.92 -11.77
C ALA A 105 -11.25 22.51 -11.72
N ILE A 106 -12.13 23.37 -11.19
CA ILE A 106 -13.58 23.13 -11.21
C ILE A 106 -14.12 23.13 -12.64
N GLN A 107 -13.69 24.07 -13.49
CA GLN A 107 -14.12 24.10 -14.89
C GLN A 107 -13.67 22.86 -15.66
N LEU A 108 -12.42 22.44 -15.50
CA LEU A 108 -11.88 21.22 -16.12
C LEU A 108 -12.56 19.95 -15.61
N GLY A 109 -12.83 19.88 -14.31
CA GLY A 109 -13.47 18.71 -13.70
C GLY A 109 -14.98 18.63 -13.94
N ALA A 110 -15.60 19.75 -14.31
CA ALA A 110 -17.04 19.90 -14.54
C ALA A 110 -17.94 19.14 -13.52
N PRO A 111 -17.74 19.29 -12.20
CA PRO A 111 -18.55 18.60 -11.22
C PRO A 111 -20.00 19.12 -11.23
N PRO A 112 -21.00 18.29 -10.89
CA PRO A 112 -22.41 18.69 -10.89
C PRO A 112 -22.75 19.83 -9.91
N PHE A 113 -21.87 20.06 -8.93
CA PHE A 113 -21.93 21.18 -7.99
C PHE A 113 -20.51 21.60 -7.62
N ARG A 114 -20.34 22.85 -7.18
CA ARG A 114 -19.04 23.37 -6.70
C ARG A 114 -18.65 22.67 -5.39
N PRO A 115 -17.61 21.83 -5.38
CA PRO A 115 -17.27 21.05 -4.19
C PRO A 115 -16.48 21.89 -3.18
N ALA A 116 -16.49 21.49 -1.91
CA ALA A 116 -15.57 22.01 -0.91
C ALA A 116 -14.13 21.59 -1.23
N LYS A 117 -13.15 22.48 -0.99
CA LYS A 117 -11.72 22.22 -1.26
C LYS A 117 -11.23 20.99 -0.48
N GLU A 118 -11.70 20.84 0.75
CA GLU A 118 -11.35 19.73 1.64
C GLU A 118 -11.81 18.39 1.06
N LYS A 119 -13.03 18.32 0.49
CA LYS A 119 -13.55 17.09 -0.13
C LYS A 119 -12.76 16.68 -1.36
N VAL A 120 -12.37 17.63 -2.20
CA VAL A 120 -11.53 17.34 -3.38
C VAL A 120 -10.13 16.92 -2.95
N GLY A 121 -9.54 17.62 -1.97
CA GLY A 121 -8.25 17.27 -1.39
C GLY A 121 -8.25 15.86 -0.81
N PHE A 122 -9.30 15.49 -0.06
CA PHE A 122 -9.48 14.15 0.46
C PHE A 122 -9.61 13.11 -0.65
N ALA A 123 -10.52 13.34 -1.61
CA ALA A 123 -10.77 12.41 -2.70
C ALA A 123 -9.51 12.13 -3.51
N LEU A 124 -8.72 13.17 -3.80
CA LEU A 124 -7.45 13.04 -4.50
C LEU A 124 -6.42 12.26 -3.68
N ASN A 125 -6.20 12.63 -2.41
CA ASN A 125 -5.25 11.91 -1.57
C ASN A 125 -5.67 10.44 -1.39
N TYR A 126 -6.94 10.17 -1.13
CA TYR A 126 -7.50 8.81 -1.04
C TYR A 126 -7.21 8.02 -2.32
N TYR A 127 -7.46 8.60 -3.50
CA TYR A 127 -7.22 7.95 -4.80
C TYR A 127 -5.74 7.65 -5.06
N LEU A 128 -4.87 8.61 -4.72
CA LEU A 128 -3.42 8.50 -4.89
C LEU A 128 -2.80 7.52 -3.89
N SER A 129 -3.35 7.43 -2.68
CA SER A 129 -2.78 6.59 -1.61
C SER A 129 -3.32 5.17 -1.58
N ASN A 130 -4.57 4.92 -1.99
CA ASN A 130 -5.24 3.64 -1.80
C ASN A 130 -5.48 2.86 -3.10
N GLU A 131 -5.45 1.53 -2.98
CA GLU A 131 -6.01 0.62 -3.97
C GLU A 131 -7.55 0.63 -3.87
N PRO A 132 -8.27 0.49 -5.00
CA PRO A 132 -9.73 0.51 -5.01
C PRO A 132 -10.37 -0.73 -4.36
N ARG A 133 -9.61 -1.83 -4.23
CA ARG A 133 -10.05 -3.05 -3.55
C ARG A 133 -8.92 -3.55 -2.65
N PRO A 134 -9.23 -3.98 -1.41
CA PRO A 134 -8.25 -4.68 -0.60
C PRO A 134 -7.82 -5.99 -1.25
N ARG A 135 -6.59 -6.43 -0.95
CA ARG A 135 -6.08 -7.73 -1.37
C ARG A 135 -6.72 -8.86 -0.55
N ARG A 136 -6.62 -10.10 -1.02
CA ARG A 136 -7.23 -11.28 -0.37
C ARG A 136 -6.46 -11.81 0.84
N HIS A 137 -5.26 -11.28 1.07
CA HIS A 137 -4.39 -11.62 2.19
C HIS A 137 -3.82 -10.33 2.79
N ILE A 138 -3.40 -10.40 4.05
CA ILE A 138 -2.69 -9.29 4.70
C ILE A 138 -1.34 -9.08 4.02
N THR A 139 -1.03 -7.85 3.66
CA THR A 139 0.25 -7.48 3.01
C THR A 139 0.70 -6.10 3.46
N THR A 140 1.88 -5.66 3.03
CA THR A 140 2.38 -4.31 3.33
C THR A 140 1.34 -3.26 2.95
N GLY A 141 1.05 -2.33 3.87
CA GLY A 141 0.09 -1.25 3.65
C GLY A 141 -1.37 -1.64 3.80
N THR A 142 -1.69 -2.87 4.20
CA THR A 142 -3.07 -3.20 4.63
C THR A 142 -3.42 -2.37 5.87
N VAL A 143 -4.52 -1.63 5.79
CA VAL A 143 -5.04 -0.79 6.88
C VAL A 143 -6.22 -1.51 7.53
N PHE A 144 -6.18 -1.66 8.85
CA PHE A 144 -7.16 -2.43 9.59
C PHE A 144 -7.47 -1.81 10.94
N HIS A 145 -8.57 -2.21 11.54
CA HIS A 145 -8.93 -1.82 12.91
C HIS A 145 -9.49 -2.99 13.71
N LYS A 146 -9.46 -2.88 15.03
CA LYS A 146 -10.07 -3.85 15.92
C LYS A 146 -11.54 -3.49 16.18
N GLY A 147 -12.46 -4.14 15.50
CA GLY A 147 -13.91 -4.08 15.77
C GLY A 147 -14.45 -2.70 16.18
N ASP A 148 -15.24 -2.64 17.24
CA ASP A 148 -15.85 -1.42 17.78
C ASP A 148 -14.88 -0.50 18.57
N THR A 149 -13.57 -0.73 18.48
CA THR A 149 -12.58 0.11 19.17
C THR A 149 -11.95 1.12 18.21
N ASP A 150 -11.50 2.25 18.75
CA ASP A 150 -10.72 3.26 18.00
C ASP A 150 -9.25 2.83 17.78
N GLU A 151 -9.05 1.54 17.54
CA GLU A 151 -7.75 0.93 17.33
C GLU A 151 -7.44 0.68 15.87
N PHE A 152 -6.80 1.65 15.22
CA PHE A 152 -6.42 1.62 13.81
C PHE A 152 -4.93 1.31 13.63
N TRP A 153 -4.62 0.55 12.58
CA TRP A 153 -3.29 0.04 12.32
C TRP A 153 -3.00 -0.03 10.82
N VAL A 154 -1.72 -0.01 10.46
CA VAL A 154 -1.24 -0.33 9.12
C VAL A 154 -0.14 -1.40 9.19
N CYS A 155 -0.23 -2.41 8.32
CA CYS A 155 0.81 -3.42 8.19
C CYS A 155 2.08 -2.80 7.60
N ALA A 156 3.20 -2.96 8.30
CA ALA A 156 4.52 -2.49 7.93
C ALA A 156 5.55 -3.63 7.88
N SER A 157 5.10 -4.87 7.66
CA SER A 157 5.96 -5.98 7.28
C SER A 157 6.11 -6.05 5.75
N PRO A 158 7.26 -6.47 5.21
CA PRO A 158 7.43 -6.76 3.79
C PRO A 158 6.43 -7.81 3.29
N SER A 159 5.86 -7.62 2.10
CA SER A 159 4.89 -8.56 1.50
C SER A 159 5.42 -9.98 1.38
N CYS A 160 6.73 -10.16 1.16
CA CYS A 160 7.36 -11.48 1.05
C CYS A 160 7.33 -12.30 2.34
N ASP A 161 7.24 -11.62 3.49
CA ASP A 161 7.20 -12.21 4.83
C ASP A 161 5.75 -12.54 5.23
N MET A 162 4.76 -11.97 4.54
CA MET A 162 3.33 -12.20 4.80
C MET A 162 2.74 -13.37 4.02
N VAL A 163 3.59 -14.10 3.27
CA VAL A 163 3.21 -15.32 2.56
C VAL A 163 3.49 -16.53 3.44
N ALA A 164 2.46 -17.33 3.69
CA ALA A 164 2.53 -18.58 4.44
C ALA A 164 3.55 -19.56 3.83
N ARG A 165 4.76 -19.57 4.38
CA ARG A 165 5.85 -20.46 3.99
C ARG A 165 6.62 -20.88 5.22
N LYS A 166 6.98 -22.16 5.28
CA LYS A 166 7.89 -22.66 6.31
C LYS A 166 9.28 -22.08 6.06
N ALA A 167 9.77 -21.29 7.02
CA ALA A 167 11.11 -20.72 6.99
C ALA A 167 12.18 -21.82 6.94
N HIS A 168 13.36 -21.50 6.40
CA HIS A 168 14.49 -22.45 6.40
C HIS A 168 14.91 -22.79 7.84
N LYS A 169 15.49 -23.97 8.06
CA LYS A 169 15.91 -24.42 9.40
C LYS A 169 16.91 -23.46 10.07
N ASP A 170 17.70 -22.75 9.26
CA ASP A 170 18.69 -21.77 9.74
C ASP A 170 18.06 -20.44 10.18
N GLN A 171 16.79 -20.19 9.83
CA GLN A 171 16.02 -19.06 10.32
C GLN A 171 15.29 -19.45 11.61
N THR A 172 16.06 -19.76 12.65
CA THR A 172 15.59 -20.48 13.86
C THR A 172 14.35 -19.87 14.51
N TRP A 173 14.24 -18.54 14.54
CA TRP A 173 13.09 -17.84 15.12
C TRP A 173 11.81 -18.01 14.28
N LEU A 174 11.86 -17.70 12.98
CA LEU A 174 10.71 -17.87 12.08
C LEU A 174 10.32 -19.34 11.93
N HIS A 175 11.30 -20.25 11.90
CA HIS A 175 11.05 -21.69 11.87
C HIS A 175 10.37 -22.18 13.16
N GLY A 176 10.75 -21.63 14.32
CA GLY A 176 10.15 -21.96 15.61
C GLY A 176 8.74 -21.40 15.81
N LEU A 177 8.40 -20.30 15.13
CA LEU A 177 7.06 -19.71 15.19
C LEU A 177 6.06 -20.39 14.24
N PHE A 178 6.53 -21.08 13.20
CA PHE A 178 5.66 -21.76 12.23
C PHE A 178 4.67 -22.71 12.95
N PRO A 179 3.36 -22.67 12.65
CA PRO A 179 2.74 -22.01 11.49
C PRO A 179 2.37 -20.53 11.66
N THR A 180 2.73 -19.91 12.79
CA THR A 180 2.44 -18.51 13.09
C THR A 180 3.43 -17.58 12.40
N MET A 181 2.93 -16.47 11.85
CA MET A 181 3.73 -15.45 11.17
C MET A 181 3.69 -14.12 11.94
N PRO A 182 4.85 -13.54 12.29
CA PRO A 182 4.91 -12.22 12.92
C PRO A 182 4.69 -11.12 11.88
N MET A 183 3.78 -10.20 12.17
CA MET A 183 3.50 -9.00 11.40
C MET A 183 3.80 -7.76 12.25
N LEU A 184 4.61 -6.86 11.73
CA LEU A 184 4.81 -5.54 12.31
C LEU A 184 3.65 -4.63 11.88
N ALA A 185 2.95 -4.06 12.85
CA ALA A 185 1.87 -3.11 12.64
C ALA A 185 2.23 -1.76 13.27
N LEU A 186 1.93 -0.67 12.57
CA LEU A 186 2.11 0.69 13.06
C LEU A 186 0.75 1.27 13.44
N ARG A 187 0.68 1.89 14.62
CA ARG A 187 -0.55 2.50 15.11
C ARG A 187 -0.90 3.72 14.28
N LEU A 188 -2.18 3.86 13.98
CA LEU A 188 -2.76 5.01 13.33
C LEU A 188 -3.61 5.79 14.33
N HIS A 189 -3.41 7.10 14.35
CA HIS A 189 -4.10 8.05 15.23
C HIS A 189 -5.00 8.94 14.39
N GLU A 190 -6.30 8.92 14.66
CA GLU A 190 -7.22 9.77 13.91
C GLU A 190 -6.90 11.26 14.13
N THR A 191 -6.96 12.02 13.03
CA THR A 191 -6.77 13.47 13.07
C THR A 191 -8.11 14.13 13.41
N SER A 192 -8.09 15.06 14.37
CA SER A 192 -9.30 15.79 14.81
C SER A 192 -9.96 16.60 13.69
N GLN A 193 -9.18 17.14 12.76
CA GLN A 193 -9.66 17.90 11.62
C GLN A 193 -9.00 17.45 10.32
N LEU A 194 -9.82 17.14 9.32
CA LEU A 194 -9.36 16.73 8.00
C LEU A 194 -8.49 17.81 7.33
N SER A 195 -8.81 19.08 7.54
CA SER A 195 -8.03 20.22 7.03
C SER A 195 -6.57 20.21 7.48
N ASP A 196 -6.29 19.75 8.70
CA ASP A 196 -4.93 19.72 9.23
C ASP A 196 -4.12 18.56 8.65
N ALA A 197 -4.75 17.41 8.44
CA ALA A 197 -4.15 16.31 7.69
C ALA A 197 -3.85 16.73 6.24
N LEU A 198 -4.76 17.44 5.58
CA LEU A 198 -4.59 17.91 4.20
C LEU A 198 -3.42 18.90 4.05
N LYS A 199 -3.23 19.83 5.00
CA LYS A 199 -2.07 20.75 5.02
C LYS A 199 -0.74 20.01 5.12
N LYS A 200 -0.73 18.82 5.73
CA LYS A 200 0.46 17.99 5.97
C LYS A 200 0.50 16.73 5.10
N ALA A 201 -0.36 16.61 4.09
CA ALA A 201 -0.51 15.40 3.30
C ALA A 201 0.81 14.99 2.59
N THR A 202 1.57 15.98 2.13
CA THR A 202 2.85 15.78 1.43
C THR A 202 3.99 15.27 2.32
N GLN A 203 3.81 15.26 3.65
CA GLN A 203 4.81 14.72 4.58
C GLN A 203 4.88 13.19 4.55
N GLY A 204 3.89 12.53 3.94
CA GLY A 204 3.85 11.07 3.81
C GLY A 204 3.68 10.35 5.15
N ARG A 205 3.01 11.00 6.11
CA ARG A 205 2.72 10.49 7.47
C ARG A 205 1.24 10.22 7.72
N HIS A 206 0.40 10.56 6.73
CA HIS A 206 -1.06 10.48 6.85
C HIS A 206 -1.62 9.38 5.94
N VAL A 207 -2.67 8.73 6.39
CA VAL A 207 -3.48 7.75 5.66
C VAL A 207 -4.89 8.30 5.55
N PHE A 208 -5.42 8.39 4.33
CA PHE A 208 -6.78 8.84 4.07
C PHE A 208 -7.64 7.62 3.73
N ILE A 209 -8.69 7.34 4.50
CA ILE A 209 -9.52 6.13 4.36
C ILE A 209 -10.99 6.51 4.36
N LYS A 210 -11.77 5.81 3.53
CA LYS A 210 -13.23 5.83 3.58
C LYS A 210 -13.70 4.64 4.41
N THR A 211 -14.42 4.90 5.50
CA THR A 211 -15.04 3.87 6.32
C THR A 211 -16.55 3.96 6.22
N LEU A 212 -17.26 2.85 6.42
CA LEU A 212 -18.71 2.89 6.66
C LEU A 212 -18.95 3.10 8.15
N ASP A 213 -19.89 3.97 8.51
CA ASP A 213 -20.40 4.01 9.87
C ASP A 213 -21.53 2.99 10.09
N GLN A 214 -22.08 2.97 11.31
CA GLN A 214 -23.16 2.05 11.69
C GLN A 214 -24.42 2.20 10.83
N GLU A 215 -24.63 3.37 10.22
CA GLU A 215 -25.75 3.66 9.32
C GLU A 215 -25.41 3.35 7.84
N LYS A 216 -24.26 2.71 7.59
CA LYS A 216 -23.71 2.42 6.25
C LYS A 216 -23.44 3.69 5.43
N VAL A 217 -23.19 4.81 6.09
CA VAL A 217 -22.78 6.07 5.46
C VAL A 217 -21.26 6.12 5.35
N ILE A 218 -20.77 6.51 4.17
CA ILE A 218 -19.34 6.69 3.93
C ILE A 218 -18.84 7.89 4.73
N ARG A 219 -17.87 7.66 5.63
CA ARG A 219 -17.10 8.67 6.34
C ARG A 219 -15.70 8.80 5.80
N GLU A 220 -15.26 10.04 5.65
CA GLU A 220 -13.92 10.41 5.20
C GLU A 220 -13.05 10.66 6.43
N ARG A 221 -12.05 9.81 6.66
CA ARG A 221 -11.19 9.86 7.85
C ARG A 221 -9.73 9.99 7.44
N ALA A 222 -8.96 10.74 8.21
CA ALA A 222 -7.53 10.86 8.05
C ALA A 222 -6.81 10.46 9.34
N PHE A 223 -5.79 9.64 9.22
CA PHE A 223 -5.00 9.15 10.34
C PHE A 223 -3.54 9.57 10.18
N CYS A 224 -2.89 9.93 11.27
CA CYS A 224 -1.45 10.15 11.35
C CYS A 224 -0.78 8.96 12.03
N ILE A 225 0.41 8.60 11.58
CA ILE A 225 1.20 7.52 12.20
C ILE A 225 1.90 7.95 13.50
N GLU A 226 2.09 9.26 13.69
CA GLU A 226 2.72 9.80 14.88
C GLU A 226 1.67 10.06 15.95
N SER A 227 1.95 9.57 17.16
CA SER A 227 1.09 9.81 18.32
C SER A 227 1.03 11.30 18.66
N PRO A 228 -0.17 11.87 18.86
CA PRO A 228 -0.33 13.26 19.27
C PRO A 228 0.49 13.60 20.52
N GLY A 229 1.23 14.71 20.47
CA GLY A 229 2.00 15.24 21.61
C GLY A 229 3.37 14.61 21.82
N VAL A 230 3.58 13.36 21.40
CA VAL A 230 4.88 12.66 21.56
C VAL A 230 5.66 12.62 20.24
N ASN A 231 4.99 12.78 19.09
CA ASN A 231 5.58 12.68 17.75
C ASN A 231 6.39 11.38 17.56
N GLN A 232 5.92 10.29 18.15
CA GLN A 232 6.53 8.97 18.04
C GLN A 232 5.57 8.00 17.37
N VAL A 233 6.13 7.11 16.56
CA VAL A 233 5.41 5.98 15.99
C VAL A 233 5.31 4.87 17.04
N ILE A 234 4.08 4.42 17.28
CA ILE A 234 3.79 3.25 18.11
C ILE A 234 3.71 2.05 17.17
N TRP A 235 4.38 0.96 17.53
CA TRP A 235 4.41 -0.26 16.75
C TRP A 235 4.13 -1.47 17.64
N GLU A 236 3.52 -2.50 17.07
CA GLU A 236 3.24 -3.78 17.73
C GLU A 236 3.58 -4.95 16.79
N LEU A 237 3.92 -6.09 17.38
CA LEU A 237 3.98 -7.37 16.68
C LEU A 237 2.65 -8.10 16.86
N LEU A 238 2.00 -8.39 15.74
CA LEU A 238 0.81 -9.22 15.67
C LEU A 238 1.19 -10.59 15.09
N PHE A 239 0.67 -11.65 15.67
CA PHE A 239 0.99 -13.03 15.32
C PHE A 239 -0.18 -13.63 14.54
N LEU A 240 -0.02 -13.71 13.23
CA LEU A 240 -1.02 -14.25 12.30
C LEU A 240 -0.96 -15.78 12.29
N PRO A 241 -2.09 -16.50 12.28
CA PRO A 241 -2.11 -17.93 12.01
C PRO A 241 -1.68 -18.23 10.55
N GLU A 242 -1.40 -19.50 10.23
CA GLU A 242 -0.81 -19.95 8.95
C GLU A 242 -1.46 -19.33 7.72
N SER A 243 -2.79 -19.28 7.71
CA SER A 243 -3.54 -18.57 6.68
C SER A 243 -3.77 -17.12 7.14
N SER A 244 -2.89 -16.21 6.72
CA SER A 244 -3.16 -14.76 6.69
C SER A 244 -4.29 -14.37 5.70
N THR A 245 -5.16 -15.34 5.40
CA THR A 245 -6.29 -15.24 4.49
C THR A 245 -7.39 -14.46 5.15
N LEU A 246 -7.90 -13.47 4.44
CA LEU A 246 -9.04 -12.71 4.90
C LEU A 246 -10.30 -13.58 4.82
N THR A 247 -11.05 -13.62 5.90
CA THR A 247 -12.43 -14.12 5.90
C THR A 247 -13.38 -12.96 5.65
N THR A 248 -14.65 -13.26 5.41
CA THR A 248 -15.69 -12.26 5.25
C THR A 248 -16.71 -12.45 6.36
N ASP A 249 -17.09 -11.37 7.04
CA ASP A 249 -18.17 -11.42 8.03
C ASP A 249 -19.56 -11.48 7.36
N ALA A 250 -20.61 -11.49 8.17
CA ALA A 250 -22.00 -11.53 7.68
C ALA A 250 -22.40 -10.28 6.87
N ASP A 251 -21.71 -9.16 7.06
CA ASP A 251 -21.96 -7.88 6.41
C ASP A 251 -21.09 -7.66 5.15
N GLY A 252 -20.21 -8.61 4.83
CA GLY A 252 -19.32 -8.51 3.67
C GLY A 252 -17.97 -7.85 3.96
N ASN A 253 -17.66 -7.51 5.21
CA ASN A 253 -16.38 -6.91 5.59
C ASN A 253 -15.28 -7.96 5.63
N LEU A 254 -14.09 -7.59 5.17
CA LEU A 254 -12.93 -8.46 5.23
C LEU A 254 -12.34 -8.46 6.64
N MET A 255 -12.19 -9.65 7.21
CA MET A 255 -11.73 -9.87 8.57
C MET A 255 -10.49 -10.75 8.60
N PHE A 256 -9.68 -10.62 9.64
CA PHE A 256 -8.65 -11.59 9.98
C PHE A 256 -8.52 -11.73 11.49
N SER A 257 -7.84 -12.79 11.93
CA SER A 257 -7.48 -12.98 13.34
C SER A 257 -5.99 -12.88 13.53
N ALA A 258 -5.54 -12.27 14.61
CA ALA A 258 -4.15 -12.25 15.02
C ALA A 258 -4.05 -12.29 16.54
N SER A 259 -2.97 -12.89 17.05
CA SER A 259 -2.65 -12.85 18.48
C SER A 259 -1.72 -11.68 18.78
N ARG A 260 -1.94 -11.00 19.90
CA ARG A 260 -1.01 -9.98 20.42
C ARG A 260 -0.61 -10.28 21.85
N ILE A 261 0.58 -9.82 22.23
CA ILE A 261 1.07 -9.97 23.61
C ILE A 261 0.43 -8.88 24.46
N GLN A 262 -0.33 -9.28 25.47
CA GLN A 262 -0.95 -8.42 26.47
C GLN A 262 -0.66 -8.93 27.86
N LEU A 263 -0.87 -8.10 28.87
CA LEU A 263 -0.82 -8.55 30.26
C LEU A 263 -2.14 -9.27 30.60
N ASP A 264 -2.04 -10.46 31.18
CA ASP A 264 -3.18 -11.17 31.74
C ASP A 264 -3.63 -10.56 33.09
N GLY A 265 -4.66 -11.14 33.71
CA GLY A 265 -5.16 -10.69 35.01
C GLY A 265 -4.13 -10.77 36.16
N ALA A 266 -3.07 -11.55 36.00
CA ALA A 266 -1.95 -11.68 36.93
C ALA A 266 -0.74 -10.79 36.53
N ARG A 267 -0.91 -9.92 35.53
CA ARG A 267 0.14 -9.05 34.95
C ARG A 267 1.31 -9.84 34.35
N GLN A 268 1.07 -11.03 33.83
CA GLN A 268 2.02 -11.81 33.05
C GLN A 268 1.77 -11.63 31.56
N PRO A 269 2.81 -11.61 30.71
CA PRO A 269 2.64 -11.52 29.27
C PRO A 269 1.96 -12.80 28.74
N ALA A 270 0.81 -12.64 28.10
CA ALA A 270 0.02 -13.69 27.48
C ALA A 270 -0.34 -13.31 26.04
N LEU A 271 -0.39 -14.32 25.16
CA LEU A 271 -0.89 -14.16 23.80
C LEU A 271 -2.42 -14.19 23.83
N THR A 272 -3.03 -13.09 23.39
CA THR A 272 -4.48 -12.95 23.29
C THR A 272 -4.88 -12.85 21.82
N ALA A 273 -5.72 -13.77 21.37
CA ALA A 273 -6.26 -13.77 20.01
C ALA A 273 -7.36 -12.71 19.86
N GLU A 274 -7.30 -11.94 18.79
CA GLU A 274 -8.26 -10.90 18.48
C GLU A 274 -8.61 -10.88 16.99
N SER A 275 -9.76 -10.29 16.67
CA SER A 275 -10.23 -10.12 15.30
C SER A 275 -10.15 -8.67 14.84
N PHE A 276 -9.75 -8.48 13.59
CA PHE A 276 -9.52 -7.19 12.97
C PHE A 276 -10.25 -7.10 11.63
N ALA A 277 -10.82 -5.95 11.35
CA ALA A 277 -11.48 -5.62 10.08
C ALA A 277 -10.53 -4.83 9.19
N VAL A 278 -10.44 -5.21 7.92
CA VAL A 278 -9.66 -4.52 6.89
C VAL A 278 -10.50 -3.39 6.30
N ILE A 279 -10.01 -2.17 6.41
CA ILE A 279 -10.70 -0.95 5.94
C ILE A 279 -10.03 -0.29 4.74
N GLY A 280 -8.85 -0.76 4.35
CA GLY A 280 -8.19 -0.24 3.17
C GLY A 280 -6.91 -0.96 2.83
N GLN A 281 -6.41 -0.67 1.64
CA GLN A 281 -5.11 -1.13 1.17
C GLN A 281 -4.39 0.05 0.53
N LEU A 282 -3.21 0.37 1.03
CA LEU A 282 -2.36 1.38 0.42
C LEU A 282 -1.75 0.85 -0.88
N ARG A 283 -1.58 1.72 -1.88
CA ARG A 283 -0.81 1.42 -3.09
C ARG A 283 0.63 1.11 -2.72
N PRO A 284 1.35 0.27 -3.49
CA PRO A 284 2.70 -0.18 -3.15
C PRO A 284 3.68 0.94 -2.80
N GLN A 285 3.68 2.03 -3.56
CA GLN A 285 4.59 3.17 -3.31
C GLN A 285 4.34 3.84 -1.95
N ASN A 286 3.08 3.97 -1.55
CA ASN A 286 2.70 4.52 -0.26
C ASN A 286 2.95 3.51 0.86
N ALA A 287 2.61 2.24 0.65
CA ALA A 287 2.87 1.15 1.59
C ALA A 287 4.36 1.02 1.94
N SER A 288 5.24 1.09 0.94
CA SER A 288 6.70 1.05 1.13
C SER A 288 7.22 2.20 1.97
N ARG A 289 6.55 3.36 1.96
CA ARG A 289 6.92 4.49 2.82
C ARG A 289 6.70 4.16 4.29
N PHE A 290 5.59 3.51 4.64
CA PHE A 290 5.31 3.08 6.01
C PHE A 290 6.28 1.97 6.46
N LEU A 291 6.60 1.04 5.57
CA LEU A 291 7.66 0.04 5.81
C LEU A 291 9.02 0.70 6.10
N GLN A 292 9.42 1.71 5.32
CA GLN A 292 10.66 2.44 5.54
C GLN A 292 10.64 3.21 6.86
N LEU A 293 9.52 3.88 7.20
CA LEU A 293 9.35 4.59 8.46
C LEU A 293 9.47 3.62 9.65
N ALA A 294 8.87 2.45 9.56
CA ALA A 294 9.01 1.41 10.57
C ALA A 294 10.49 1.01 10.78
N GLY A 295 11.21 0.75 9.68
CA GLY A 295 12.64 0.44 9.73
C GLY A 295 13.47 1.55 10.37
N GLN A 296 13.23 2.82 10.00
CA GLN A 296 13.90 3.97 10.61
C GLN A 296 13.59 4.08 12.11
N HIS A 297 12.34 3.85 12.51
CA HIS A 297 11.92 3.93 13.91
C HIS A 297 12.39 2.76 14.77
N LEU A 298 12.58 1.57 14.20
CA LEU A 298 13.13 0.41 14.90
C LEU A 298 14.66 0.49 15.00
N SER A 299 15.31 1.09 14.00
CA SER A 299 16.76 1.24 13.91
C SER A 299 17.29 2.46 14.67
N ARG A 300 16.66 2.90 15.77
CA ARG A 300 17.01 4.16 16.47
C ARG A 300 18.50 4.21 16.83
N ILE A 301 19.29 4.91 16.03
CA ILE A 301 20.64 5.37 16.39
C ILE A 301 20.45 6.78 16.92
N GLY A 302 20.51 6.96 18.24
CA GLY A 302 20.52 8.29 18.83
C GLY A 302 21.82 9.00 18.48
N MET A 303 21.74 10.07 17.68
CA MET A 303 22.83 11.04 17.58
C MET A 303 22.46 12.24 18.44
N ASP A 304 23.09 12.34 19.61
CA ASP A 304 22.92 13.49 20.49
C ASP A 304 23.57 14.72 19.83
N HIS A 305 22.75 15.70 19.49
CA HIS A 305 23.20 16.98 18.98
C HIS A 305 22.84 18.09 19.98
N VAL A 306 23.85 18.84 20.41
CA VAL A 306 23.66 20.03 21.24
C VAL A 306 23.40 21.22 20.32
N LYS A 307 22.26 21.89 20.52
CA LYS A 307 21.97 23.16 19.84
C LYS A 307 22.68 24.30 20.56
N LEU A 308 23.68 24.91 19.93
CA LEU A 308 24.20 26.20 20.37
C LEU A 308 23.14 27.26 20.03
N SER A 309 22.64 27.95 21.05
CA SER A 309 21.81 29.14 20.87
C SER A 309 22.66 30.26 20.28
N GLY A 310 22.27 30.74 19.10
CA GLY A 310 22.71 31.99 18.50
C GLY A 310 21.54 32.95 18.40
#